data_AF-A0A1I7SFL3-F1
#
_entry.id   AF-A0A1I7SFL3-F1
#
_cell.length_a   1.000
_cell.length_b   1.000
_cell.length_c   1.000
_cell.angle_alpha   90.00
_cell.angle_beta   90.00
_cell.angle_gamma   90.00
#
_symmetry.space_group_name_H-M   'P 1'
#
loop_
_entity.id
_entity.type
_entity.pdbx_description
1 polymer ?
#
loop_
_entity_poly.entity_id
_entity_poly.type
_entity_poly.pdbx_seq_one_letter_code
_entity_poly.pdbx_strand_id
1 'polypeptide(L)'
;MKFALVLFFSLIAFAVSTHPLDPNSKLGKQLLDLTEERINQQTKRSYYQKITKFIDGTIAYGDLLMFAKFRIEMADTNCLKSRKDCKTAAKVTTKERHYYKVEIQVFRMGIEQSQVSFQPIPKPDMSGRSTTISIS
;
A
#
# COMPACT_ATOMS: atom_id res chain seq x y z
N MET A 1 48.28 0.30 -26.70
CA MET A 1 47.60 -0.68 -25.82
C MET A 1 46.10 -0.43 -25.92
N LYS A 2 45.32 -1.48 -26.21
CA LYS A 2 43.88 -1.43 -26.52
C LYS A 2 43.08 -1.32 -25.21
N PHE A 3 42.47 -0.16 -24.95
CA PHE A 3 41.41 -0.02 -23.95
C PHE A 3 40.09 0.22 -24.70
N ALA A 4 39.41 -0.86 -25.08
CA ALA A 4 38.10 -0.80 -25.71
C ALA A 4 37.29 -2.03 -25.30
N LEU A 5 36.96 -2.12 -24.02
CA LEU A 5 36.11 -3.20 -23.49
C LEU A 5 35.43 -2.78 -22.17
N VAL A 6 34.89 -1.56 -22.12
CA VAL A 6 34.07 -1.09 -20.98
C VAL A 6 32.80 -0.35 -21.44
N LEU A 7 32.37 -0.54 -22.70
CA LEU A 7 31.17 0.13 -23.25
C LEU A 7 30.04 -0.84 -23.63
N PHE A 8 30.06 -2.07 -23.13
CA PHE A 8 29.00 -3.06 -23.41
C PHE A 8 28.10 -3.40 -22.21
N PHE A 9 28.25 -2.72 -21.07
CA PHE A 9 27.35 -2.86 -19.92
C PHE A 9 26.44 -1.64 -19.69
N SER A 10 26.36 -0.74 -20.67
CA SER A 10 25.42 0.38 -20.64
C SER A 10 24.07 -0.05 -21.20
N LEU A 11 23.09 -0.10 -20.28
CA LEU A 11 21.67 0.18 -20.52
C LEU A 11 20.78 -0.98 -20.98
N ILE A 12 20.65 -2.02 -20.17
CA ILE A 12 19.33 -2.66 -20.03
C ILE A 12 18.55 -1.86 -18.99
N ALA A 13 18.09 -0.67 -19.38
CA ALA A 13 17.07 0.03 -18.62
C ALA A 13 15.75 -0.69 -18.91
N PHE A 14 15.38 -1.65 -18.07
CA PHE A 14 14.04 -2.22 -18.10
C PHE A 14 13.05 -1.07 -17.93
N ALA A 15 12.28 -0.79 -18.98
CA ALA A 15 11.25 0.24 -18.98
C ALA A 15 10.10 -0.23 -18.07
N VAL A 16 10.21 0.04 -16.77
CA VAL A 16 9.12 -0.20 -15.83
C VAL A 16 8.07 0.88 -16.05
N SER A 17 6.96 0.53 -16.70
CA SER A 17 5.86 1.46 -16.88
C SER A 17 5.23 1.77 -15.52
N THR A 18 5.34 3.02 -15.10
CA THR A 18 4.79 3.50 -13.83
C THR A 18 3.53 4.30 -14.10
N HIS A 19 2.42 3.87 -13.50
CA HIS A 19 1.11 4.47 -13.65
C HIS A 19 0.58 4.93 -12.28
N PRO A 20 -0.23 6.00 -12.22
CA PRO A 20 -0.95 6.34 -11.01
C PRO A 20 -1.82 5.17 -10.55
N LEU A 21 -1.79 4.86 -9.25
CA LEU A 21 -2.69 3.90 -8.64
C LEU A 21 -4.07 4.54 -8.46
N ASP A 22 -5.09 4.00 -9.13
CA ASP A 22 -6.49 4.35 -8.85
C ASP A 22 -7.02 3.49 -7.68
N PRO A 23 -7.28 4.10 -6.50
CA PRO A 23 -7.79 3.36 -5.33
C PRO A 23 -9.22 2.83 -5.54
N ASN A 24 -9.97 3.34 -6.52
CA ASN A 24 -11.35 2.92 -6.79
C ASN A 24 -11.45 1.77 -7.80
N SER A 25 -10.36 1.50 -8.54
CA SER A 25 -10.26 0.36 -9.44
C SER A 25 -10.36 -0.98 -8.67
N LYS A 26 -10.76 -2.06 -9.34
CA LYS A 26 -10.81 -3.41 -8.73
C LYS A 26 -9.48 -3.78 -8.07
N LEU A 27 -8.38 -3.56 -8.78
CA LEU A 27 -7.02 -3.82 -8.28
C LEU A 27 -6.67 -2.92 -7.10
N GLY A 28 -6.98 -1.62 -7.18
CA GLY A 28 -6.73 -0.68 -6.09
C GLY A 28 -7.43 -1.08 -4.80
N LYS A 29 -8.71 -1.46 -4.88
CA LYS A 29 -9.47 -1.97 -3.74
C LYS A 29 -8.83 -3.23 -3.15
N GLN A 30 -8.42 -4.19 -3.98
CA GLN A 30 -7.75 -5.41 -3.51
C GLN A 30 -6.42 -5.11 -2.78
N LEU A 31 -5.63 -4.17 -3.29
CA LEU A 31 -4.37 -3.77 -2.65
C LEU A 31 -4.60 -3.05 -1.32
N LEU A 32 -5.64 -2.23 -1.23
CA LEU A 32 -6.02 -1.53 0.00
C LEU A 32 -6.58 -2.50 1.05
N ASP A 33 -7.43 -3.43 0.66
CA ASP A 33 -7.95 -4.49 1.54
C ASP A 33 -6.82 -5.35 2.11
N LEU A 34 -5.87 -5.76 1.25
CA LEU A 34 -4.69 -6.51 1.67
C LEU A 34 -3.84 -5.67 2.64
N THR A 35 -3.65 -4.39 2.36
CA THR A 35 -2.87 -3.49 3.23
C THR A 35 -3.50 -3.35 4.61
N GLU A 36 -4.80 -3.12 4.66
CA GLU A 36 -5.55 -3.03 5.92
C GLU A 36 -5.40 -4.31 6.74
N GLU A 37 -5.53 -5.47 6.10
CA GLU A 37 -5.32 -6.76 6.74
C GLU A 37 -3.90 -6.91 7.31
N ARG A 38 -2.87 -6.65 6.50
CA ARG A 38 -1.46 -6.84 6.90
C ARG A 38 -1.04 -5.88 8.00
N ILE A 39 -1.47 -4.61 7.96
CA ILE A 39 -1.22 -3.65 9.03
C ILE A 39 -1.89 -4.10 10.33
N ASN A 40 -3.14 -4.58 10.27
CA ASN A 40 -3.83 -5.07 11.45
C ASN A 40 -3.20 -6.34 12.05
N GLN A 41 -2.65 -7.22 11.22
CA GLN A 41 -1.94 -8.42 11.68
C GLN A 41 -0.59 -8.08 12.35
N GLN A 42 0.15 -7.10 11.83
CA GLN A 42 1.53 -6.83 12.26
C GLN A 42 1.66 -5.74 13.33
N THR A 43 0.68 -4.84 13.48
CA THR A 43 0.70 -3.79 14.50
C THR A 43 0.20 -4.29 15.86
N LYS A 44 0.84 -3.83 16.95
CA LYS A 44 0.45 -4.18 18.33
C LYS A 44 -0.78 -3.42 18.87
N ARG A 45 -1.52 -2.71 18.02
CA ARG A 45 -2.74 -1.97 18.39
C ARG A 45 -3.84 -2.94 18.84
N SER A 46 -4.55 -2.62 19.92
CA SER A 46 -5.65 -3.45 20.43
C SER A 46 -6.91 -3.39 19.55
N TYR A 47 -7.13 -2.24 18.92
CA TYR A 47 -8.27 -1.98 18.04
C TYR A 47 -7.89 -2.20 16.58
N TYR A 48 -8.88 -2.65 15.81
CA TYR A 48 -8.77 -2.75 14.37
C TYR A 48 -8.69 -1.36 13.76
N GLN A 49 -7.82 -1.19 12.77
CA GLN A 49 -7.59 0.07 12.08
C GLN A 49 -8.21 -0.01 10.69
N LYS A 50 -8.94 1.02 10.26
CA LYS A 50 -9.46 1.11 8.89
C LYS A 50 -8.76 2.21 8.11
N ILE A 51 -8.57 1.98 6.80
CA ILE A 51 -8.10 3.02 5.88
C ILE A 51 -9.19 4.08 5.73
N THR A 52 -8.90 5.33 6.10
CA THR A 52 -9.84 6.46 5.97
C THR A 52 -9.61 7.25 4.70
N LYS A 53 -8.37 7.24 4.19
CA LYS A 53 -7.99 8.08 3.07
C LYS A 53 -6.77 7.53 2.35
N PHE A 54 -6.83 7.58 1.02
CA PHE A 54 -5.71 7.38 0.12
C PHE A 54 -5.11 8.75 -0.23
N ILE A 55 -3.78 8.87 -0.24
CA ILE A 55 -3.10 10.14 -0.51
C ILE A 55 -2.56 10.19 -1.91
N ASP A 56 -1.80 9.18 -2.29
CA ASP A 56 -1.31 8.97 -3.63
C ASP A 56 -0.66 7.59 -3.72
N GLY A 57 -0.38 7.19 -4.95
CA GLY A 57 0.31 5.95 -5.20
C GLY A 57 0.61 5.74 -6.66
N THR A 58 1.50 4.81 -6.88
CA THR A 58 1.92 4.36 -8.20
C THR A 58 1.92 2.84 -8.24
N ILE A 59 1.55 2.29 -9.39
CA ILE A 59 1.82 0.92 -9.75
C ILE A 59 2.88 0.90 -10.86
N ALA A 60 3.85 0.01 -10.70
CA ALA A 60 4.84 -0.33 -11.69
C ALA A 60 4.62 -1.78 -12.14
N TYR A 61 4.54 -2.01 -13.45
CA TYR A 61 4.48 -3.35 -14.02
C TYR A 61 5.85 -3.74 -14.57
N GLY A 62 6.42 -4.81 -14.03
CA GLY A 62 7.55 -5.52 -14.62
C GLY A 62 7.07 -6.84 -15.23
N ASP A 63 7.94 -7.49 -16.00
CA ASP A 63 7.60 -8.73 -16.73
C ASP A 63 7.14 -9.89 -15.82
N LEU A 64 7.63 -9.91 -14.58
CA LEU A 64 7.38 -10.98 -13.60
C LEU A 64 6.65 -10.51 -12.34
N LEU A 65 6.64 -9.21 -12.05
CA LEU A 65 6.19 -8.65 -10.78
C LEU A 65 5.47 -7.33 -11.01
N MET A 66 4.45 -7.08 -10.20
CA MET A 66 3.85 -5.76 -10.07
C MET A 66 4.26 -5.16 -8.73
N PHE A 67 4.73 -3.92 -8.76
CA PHE A 67 5.10 -3.17 -7.57
C PHE A 67 4.10 -2.05 -7.35
N ALA A 68 3.40 -2.06 -6.21
CA ALA A 68 2.58 -0.92 -5.79
C ALA A 68 3.29 -0.16 -4.68
N LYS A 69 3.31 1.17 -4.76
CA LYS A 69 3.80 2.06 -3.71
C LYS A 69 2.78 3.15 -3.47
N PHE A 70 2.35 3.34 -2.24
CA PHE A 70 1.32 4.33 -1.93
C PHE A 70 1.35 4.81 -0.49
N ARG A 71 0.68 5.93 -0.23
CA ARG A 71 0.52 6.50 1.11
C ARG A 71 -0.95 6.48 1.51
N ILE A 72 -1.21 6.12 2.76
CA ILE A 72 -2.56 6.02 3.34
C ILE A 72 -2.63 6.67 4.71
N GLU A 73 -3.84 7.11 5.05
CA GLU A 73 -4.27 7.46 6.39
C GLU A 73 -5.18 6.34 6.91
N MET A 74 -4.97 5.94 8.16
CA MET A 74 -5.77 4.98 8.90
C MET A 74 -6.25 5.57 10.23
N ALA A 75 -7.33 5.02 10.76
CA ALA A 75 -7.86 5.37 12.08
C ALA A 75 -8.32 4.14 12.85
N ASP A 76 -8.21 4.21 14.17
CA ASP A 76 -8.72 3.17 15.07
C ASP A 76 -10.25 3.15 15.04
N THR A 77 -10.79 1.94 15.05
CA THR A 77 -12.22 1.66 15.08
C THR A 77 -12.71 1.28 16.47
N ASN A 78 -14.02 1.11 16.62
CA ASN A 78 -14.63 0.53 17.82
C ASN A 78 -14.46 -0.99 17.97
N CYS A 79 -13.76 -1.67 17.07
CA CYS A 79 -13.66 -3.13 17.09
C CYS A 79 -12.30 -3.59 17.64
N LEU A 80 -12.31 -4.45 18.65
CA LEU A 80 -11.11 -5.11 19.17
C LEU A 80 -10.65 -6.20 18.19
N LYS A 81 -9.36 -6.24 17.84
CA LYS A 81 -8.82 -7.22 16.87
C LYS A 81 -9.08 -8.69 17.22
N SER A 82 -9.39 -9.01 18.48
CA SER A 82 -9.76 -10.34 18.92
C SER A 82 -11.14 -10.81 18.41
N ARG A 83 -11.98 -9.90 17.88
CA ARG A 83 -13.28 -10.24 17.28
C ARG A 83 -13.11 -10.63 15.81
N LYS A 84 -13.86 -11.65 15.37
CA LYS A 84 -13.75 -12.26 14.03
C LYS A 84 -14.33 -11.39 12.90
N ASP A 85 -15.19 -10.43 13.22
CA ASP A 85 -16.01 -9.67 12.27
C ASP A 85 -15.55 -8.21 12.08
N CYS A 86 -14.40 -7.81 12.62
CA CYS A 86 -13.97 -6.41 12.59
C CYS A 86 -13.82 -5.84 11.18
N LYS A 87 -13.42 -6.63 10.18
CA LYS A 87 -13.27 -6.13 8.81
C LYS A 87 -14.56 -5.50 8.28
N THR A 88 -15.71 -6.13 8.55
CA THR A 88 -17.01 -5.69 8.04
C THR A 88 -17.78 -4.81 9.03
N ALA A 89 -17.75 -5.11 10.32
CA ALA A 89 -18.60 -4.42 11.30
C ALA A 89 -17.96 -3.17 11.93
N ALA A 90 -16.64 -2.98 11.78
CA ALA A 90 -15.93 -1.92 12.49
C ALA A 90 -16.23 -0.53 11.92
N LYS A 91 -16.49 0.42 12.82
CA LYS A 91 -16.69 1.84 12.51
C LYS A 91 -15.55 2.65 13.09
N VAL A 92 -15.03 3.59 12.31
CA VAL A 92 -14.04 4.55 12.79
C VAL A 92 -14.67 5.44 13.85
N THR A 93 -14.11 5.43 15.05
CA THR A 93 -14.63 6.21 16.20
C THR A 93 -13.63 7.23 16.73
N THR A 94 -12.36 7.09 16.37
CA THR A 94 -11.30 7.96 16.87
C THR A 94 -11.06 9.14 15.93
N LYS A 95 -10.56 10.25 16.47
CA LYS A 95 -9.99 11.37 15.69
C LYS A 95 -8.49 11.20 15.44
N GLU A 96 -7.84 10.29 16.16
CA GLU A 96 -6.43 9.94 15.96
C GLU A 96 -6.25 9.38 14.54
N ARG A 97 -5.15 9.77 13.90
CA ARG A 97 -4.81 9.37 12.53
C ARG A 97 -3.40 8.82 12.48
N HIS A 98 -3.28 7.69 11.81
CA HIS A 98 -2.03 7.01 11.55
C HIS A 98 -1.74 7.07 10.07
N TYR A 99 -0.48 7.31 9.74
CA TYR A 99 -0.07 7.52 8.36
C TYR A 99 1.01 6.52 8.03
N TYR A 100 0.87 5.89 6.86
CA TYR A 100 1.79 4.86 6.42
C TYR A 100 2.18 5.07 4.97
N LYS A 101 3.46 4.86 4.69
CA LYS A 101 3.95 4.51 3.36
C LYS A 101 3.90 2.99 3.22
N VAL A 102 3.33 2.50 2.14
CA VAL A 102 3.10 1.08 1.88
C VAL A 102 3.76 0.71 0.56
N GLU A 103 4.45 -0.43 0.54
CA GLU A 103 4.99 -1.04 -0.67
C GLU A 103 4.50 -2.49 -0.75
N ILE A 104 4.01 -2.89 -1.93
CA ILE A 104 3.49 -4.23 -2.19
C ILE A 104 4.23 -4.81 -3.39
N GLN A 105 4.80 -6.00 -3.20
CA GLN A 105 5.35 -6.82 -4.29
C GLN A 105 4.37 -7.94 -4.60
N VAL A 106 3.66 -7.81 -5.73
CA VAL A 106 2.68 -8.78 -6.17
C VAL A 106 3.32 -9.79 -7.10
N PHE A 107 3.32 -11.04 -6.66
CA PHE A 107 3.79 -12.19 -7.42
C PHE A 107 2.67 -12.73 -8.34
N ARG A 108 3.04 -13.38 -9.44
CA ARG A 108 2.09 -14.01 -10.38
C ARG A 108 1.13 -15.02 -9.74
N MET A 109 1.43 -15.51 -8.54
CA MET A 109 0.58 -16.45 -7.79
C MET A 109 -0.66 -15.80 -7.14
N GLY A 110 -0.78 -14.47 -7.18
CA GLY A 110 -1.97 -13.75 -6.75
C GLY A 110 -1.70 -12.70 -5.66
N ILE A 111 -2.63 -11.76 -5.53
CA ILE A 111 -2.49 -10.59 -4.64
C ILE A 111 -2.40 -11.00 -3.16
N GLU A 112 -3.13 -12.03 -2.73
CA GLU A 112 -3.17 -12.43 -1.31
C GLU A 112 -1.82 -12.89 -0.75
N GLN A 113 -0.98 -13.49 -1.61
CA GLN A 113 0.36 -13.97 -1.28
C GLN A 113 1.44 -12.89 -1.42
N SER A 114 1.04 -11.66 -1.77
CA SER A 114 1.98 -10.57 -1.98
C SER A 114 2.70 -10.17 -0.71
N GLN A 115 3.97 -9.81 -0.85
CA GLN A 115 4.72 -9.22 0.24
C GLN A 115 4.29 -7.78 0.42
N VAL A 116 3.80 -7.44 1.61
CA VAL A 116 3.45 -6.06 2.01
C VAL A 116 4.44 -5.58 3.05
N SER A 117 5.10 -4.47 2.77
CA SER A 117 5.88 -3.71 3.74
C SER A 117 5.22 -2.36 3.97
N PHE A 118 5.28 -1.87 5.20
CA PHE A 118 4.77 -0.55 5.53
C PHE A 118 5.63 0.13 6.59
N GLN A 119 5.69 1.45 6.53
CA GLN A 119 6.45 2.30 7.44
C GLN A 119 5.57 3.46 7.91
N PRO A 120 5.49 3.73 9.22
CA PRO A 120 4.84 4.94 9.72
C PRO A 120 5.52 6.20 9.17
N ILE A 121 4.73 7.19 8.78
CA ILE A 121 5.22 8.50 8.31
C ILE A 121 4.55 9.62 9.12
N PRO A 122 5.20 10.79 9.28
CA PRO A 122 4.57 11.93 9.94
C PRO A 122 3.58 12.63 8.99
N LYS A 123 2.59 13.33 9.54
CA LYS A 123 1.56 14.05 8.76
C LYS A 123 2.11 15.07 7.74
N PRO A 124 3.20 15.83 8.00
CA PRO A 124 3.76 16.75 7.02
C PRO A 124 4.22 16.07 5.72
N ASP A 125 4.58 14.79 5.77
CA ASP A 125 5.08 14.01 4.63
C ASP A 125 3.95 13.46 3.74
N MET A 126 2.84 14.19 3.64
CA MET A 126 1.56 13.75 3.03
C MET A 126 1.08 14.64 1.88
N SER A 127 1.96 15.48 1.32
CA SER A 127 1.64 16.28 0.13
C SER A 127 1.27 15.37 -1.06
N GLY A 128 0.03 15.39 -1.54
CA GLY A 128 -0.44 14.53 -2.65
C GLY A 128 -1.93 14.68 -2.98
N ARG A 129 -2.39 14.08 -4.10
CA ARG A 129 -3.80 14.10 -4.54
C ARG A 129 -4.64 13.11 -3.74
N SER A 130 -5.23 13.60 -2.64
CA SER A 130 -5.93 12.72 -1.71
C SER A 130 -7.38 12.42 -2.09
N THR A 131 -7.77 11.14 -1.90
CA THR A 131 -9.14 10.62 -2.05
C THR A 131 -9.59 10.03 -0.72
N THR A 132 -10.68 10.56 -0.16
CA THR A 132 -11.36 9.93 0.99
C THR A 132 -11.99 8.63 0.52
N ILE A 133 -11.76 7.53 1.25
CA ILE A 133 -12.36 6.24 0.93
C ILE A 133 -13.58 6.05 1.82
N SER A 134 -14.75 5.84 1.21
CA SER A 134 -15.98 5.58 1.94
C SER A 134 -15.89 4.21 2.62
N ILE A 135 -16.03 4.23 3.94
CA ILE A 135 -16.03 3.04 4.78
C ILE A 135 -17.48 2.54 4.85
N SER A 136 -17.78 1.44 4.17
CA SER A 136 -19.00 0.65 4.43
C SER A 136 -18.83 -0.22 5.67
#